data_AF-A0A0L0C3X3-F1
#
_entry.id   AF-A0A0L0C3X3-F1
#
_cell.length_a   1.000
_cell.length_b   1.000
_cell.length_c   1.000
_cell.angle_alpha   90.00
_cell.angle_beta   90.00
_cell.angle_gamma   90.00
#
_symmetry.space_group_name_H-M   'P 1'
#
loop_
_entity.id
_entity.type
_entity.pdbx_description
1 polymer ?
#
loop_
_entity_poly.entity_id
_entity_poly.type
_entity_poly.pdbx_seq_one_letter_code
_entity_poly.pdbx_strand_id
1 'polypeptide(L)'
;MLNLNCVICAELFTASDDVHVTSCGHMFHIACLSQWLQRSKTCPQCRNKCTDRNIIRVYFNLANLDVSRIDVGSLQEQLDNVQLQLKVKEKELQKSANQIKDSKETQKKCMKTIAGLEKDLQSKSFLILNYAEKTKMLESQVKAMDNLRKENKNLKLQIDAMEGINTLLTSTMSDAEKMLQNESDPKILSVWVATLKR
;
A
#
# COMPACT_ATOMS: atom_id res chain seq x y z
N MET A 1 -11.68 32.81 43.29
CA MET A 1 -11.70 34.14 42.66
C MET A 1 -13.14 34.66 42.68
N LEU A 2 -13.35 35.93 43.02
CA LEU A 2 -14.67 36.54 43.01
C LEU A 2 -14.96 37.01 41.57
N ASN A 3 -15.93 36.41 40.89
CA ASN A 3 -16.30 36.81 39.52
C ASN A 3 -17.41 37.85 39.60
N LEU A 4 -17.08 39.11 39.33
CA LEU A 4 -18.05 40.21 39.25
C LEU A 4 -18.44 40.40 37.77
N ASN A 5 -19.63 39.95 37.40
CA ASN A 5 -20.15 40.03 36.03
C ASN A 5 -21.57 40.61 35.98
N CYS A 6 -21.94 41.15 34.82
CA CYS A 6 -23.32 41.52 34.56
C CYS A 6 -24.11 40.30 34.08
N VAL A 7 -25.14 39.90 34.82
CA VAL A 7 -25.96 38.72 34.44
C VAL A 7 -26.82 38.92 33.19
N ILE A 8 -26.92 40.15 32.68
CA ILE A 8 -27.68 40.46 31.45
C ILE A 8 -26.84 40.13 30.20
N CYS A 9 -25.58 40.58 30.14
CA CYS A 9 -24.68 40.34 29.01
C CYS A 9 -23.66 39.21 29.23
N ALA A 10 -23.56 38.70 30.47
CA ALA A 10 -22.57 37.71 30.92
C ALA A 10 -21.10 38.14 30.88
N GLU A 11 -20.82 39.44 30.69
CA GLU A 11 -19.46 39.98 30.68
C GLU A 11 -18.96 40.37 32.07
N LEU A 12 -17.64 40.23 32.29
CA LEU A 12 -16.96 40.68 33.51
C LEU A 12 -16.91 42.22 33.54
N PHE A 13 -17.06 42.80 34.73
CA PHE A 13 -16.90 44.25 34.89
C PHE A 13 -15.43 44.65 34.75
N THR A 14 -15.19 45.69 33.97
CA THR A 14 -13.88 46.32 33.80
C THR A 14 -13.80 47.67 34.52
N ALA A 15 -12.58 48.20 34.71
CA ALA A 15 -12.37 49.49 35.38
C ALA A 15 -13.02 50.67 34.63
N SER A 16 -13.28 50.53 33.33
CA SER A 16 -13.93 51.54 32.49
C SER A 16 -15.46 51.43 32.46
N ASP A 17 -16.04 50.41 33.09
CA ASP A 17 -17.46 50.15 32.97
C ASP A 17 -18.31 51.04 33.90
N ASP A 18 -19.42 51.53 33.36
CA ASP A 18 -20.44 52.22 34.14
C ASP A 18 -21.36 51.23 34.85
N VAL A 19 -20.93 50.77 36.03
CA VAL A 19 -21.67 49.81 36.84
C VAL A 19 -22.61 50.52 37.81
N HIS A 20 -23.87 50.09 37.83
CA HIS A 20 -24.89 50.58 38.75
C HIS A 20 -25.44 49.45 39.60
N VAL A 21 -25.70 49.76 40.87
CA VAL A 21 -26.35 48.88 41.82
C VAL A 21 -27.81 49.29 41.99
N THR A 22 -28.69 48.31 41.97
CA THR A 22 -30.12 48.48 42.28
C THR A 22 -30.34 48.58 43.78
N SER A 23 -31.47 49.12 44.22
CA SER A 23 -31.80 49.22 45.66
C SER A 23 -31.86 47.89 46.42
N CYS A 24 -31.90 46.75 45.71
CA CYS A 24 -31.79 45.42 46.29
C CYS A 24 -30.37 44.84 46.32
N GLY A 25 -29.35 45.60 45.88
CA GLY A 25 -27.94 45.22 45.97
C GLY A 25 -27.34 44.53 44.74
N HIS A 26 -28.14 44.22 43.71
CA HIS A 26 -27.62 43.60 42.48
C HIS A 26 -27.03 44.63 41.52
N MET A 27 -25.93 44.27 40.86
CA MET A 27 -25.10 45.13 40.01
C MET A 27 -25.22 44.78 38.54
N PHE A 28 -25.25 45.80 37.68
CA PHE A 28 -25.36 45.64 36.22
C PHE A 28 -24.64 46.79 35.52
N HIS A 29 -24.24 46.60 34.25
CA HIS A 29 -23.89 47.74 33.40
C HIS A 29 -25.09 48.66 33.24
N ILE A 30 -24.87 49.98 33.22
CA ILE A 30 -25.95 50.97 33.04
C ILE A 30 -26.73 50.72 31.75
N ALA A 31 -26.03 50.43 30.64
CA ALA A 31 -26.66 50.16 29.35
C ALA A 31 -27.62 48.96 29.44
N CYS A 32 -27.19 47.88 30.07
CA CYS A 32 -27.99 46.68 30.26
C CYS A 32 -29.20 46.93 31.18
N LEU A 33 -28.98 47.62 32.30
CA LEU A 33 -30.03 47.90 33.27
C LEU A 33 -31.08 48.88 32.72
N SER A 34 -30.67 49.93 32.03
CA SER A 34 -31.59 50.91 31.43
C SER A 34 -32.49 50.26 30.37
N GLN A 35 -31.95 49.39 29.51
CA GLN A 35 -32.75 48.63 28.55
C GLN A 35 -33.81 47.75 29.24
N TRP A 36 -33.42 47.10 30.34
CA TRP A 36 -34.36 46.30 31.12
C TRP A 36 -35.47 47.16 31.75
N LEU A 37 -35.11 48.28 32.37
CA LEU A 37 -36.05 49.18 33.05
C LEU A 37 -37.03 49.89 32.11
N GLN A 38 -36.74 49.97 30.80
CA GLN A 38 -37.73 50.39 29.80
C GLN A 38 -38.89 49.39 29.68
N ARG A 39 -38.62 48.10 29.91
CA ARG A 39 -39.60 47.01 29.75
C ARG A 39 -40.23 46.59 31.07
N SER A 40 -39.49 46.61 32.17
CA SER A 40 -39.96 46.16 33.48
C SER A 40 -39.34 46.98 34.61
N LYS A 41 -40.16 47.52 35.51
CA LYS A 41 -39.70 48.29 36.68
C LYS A 41 -39.31 47.38 37.85
N THR A 42 -38.50 46.37 37.56
CA THR A 42 -38.02 45.36 38.51
C THR A 42 -36.56 45.02 38.29
N CYS A 43 -35.87 44.56 39.32
CA CYS A 43 -34.49 44.08 39.23
C CYS A 43 -34.42 42.81 38.36
N PRO A 44 -33.51 42.73 37.36
CA PRO A 44 -33.36 41.55 36.50
C PRO A 44 -33.08 40.25 37.25
N GLN A 45 -32.43 40.33 38.43
CA GLN A 45 -31.97 39.16 39.17
C GLN A 45 -32.98 38.67 40.23
N CYS A 46 -33.57 39.56 41.03
CA CYS A 46 -34.49 39.18 42.11
C CYS A 46 -35.92 39.70 41.95
N ARG A 47 -36.22 40.45 40.89
CA ARG A 47 -37.54 41.01 40.58
C ARG A 47 -38.11 42.02 41.60
N ASN A 48 -37.34 42.44 42.60
CA ASN A 48 -37.72 43.55 43.47
C ASN A 48 -37.95 44.83 42.67
N LYS A 49 -38.89 45.68 43.12
CA LYS A 49 -39.19 46.97 42.46
C LYS A 49 -37.93 47.79 42.28
N CYS A 50 -37.66 48.18 41.04
CA CYS A 50 -36.48 48.95 40.65
C CYS A 50 -36.89 49.99 39.60
N THR A 51 -36.47 51.23 39.80
CA THR A 51 -36.74 52.34 38.88
C THR A 51 -35.47 53.15 38.67
N ASP A 52 -35.44 53.97 37.63
CA ASP A 52 -34.30 54.82 37.28
C ASP A 52 -33.92 55.82 38.41
N ARG A 53 -34.83 56.05 39.37
CA ARG A 53 -34.61 56.91 40.54
C ARG A 53 -33.88 56.21 41.68
N ASN A 54 -33.86 54.87 41.70
CA ASN A 54 -33.41 54.07 42.83
C ASN A 54 -32.21 53.16 42.45
N ILE A 55 -31.43 53.60 41.46
CA ILE A 55 -30.16 52.98 41.05
C ILE A 55 -29.02 53.92 41.38
N ILE A 56 -27.89 53.36 41.84
CA ILE A 56 -26.75 54.13 42.32
C ILE A 56 -25.53 53.70 41.51
N ARG A 57 -24.80 54.66 40.93
CA ARG A 57 -23.52 54.37 40.28
C ARG A 57 -22.50 53.97 41.33
N VAL A 58 -21.83 52.84 41.09
CA VAL A 58 -20.79 52.34 41.99
C VAL A 58 -19.43 52.67 41.38
N TYR A 59 -18.59 53.36 42.15
CA TYR A 59 -17.17 53.49 41.85
C TYR A 59 -16.44 52.49 42.72
N PHE A 60 -15.75 51.54 42.08
CA PHE A 60 -14.97 50.57 42.83
C PHE A 60 -13.68 51.24 43.29
N ASN A 61 -13.54 51.48 44.60
CA ASN A 61 -12.28 51.89 45.21
C ASN A 61 -11.34 50.68 45.29
N LEU A 62 -10.89 50.17 44.15
CA LEU A 62 -9.80 49.17 44.06
C LEU A 62 -8.46 49.88 44.32
N ALA A 63 -8.25 50.35 45.54
CA ALA A 63 -6.89 50.63 45.99
C ALA A 63 -6.21 49.27 46.20
N ASN A 64 -5.26 48.91 45.32
CA ASN A 64 -4.33 47.77 45.43
C ASN A 64 -4.74 46.40 44.86
N LEU A 65 -5.65 46.32 43.88
CA LEU A 65 -5.62 45.19 42.93
C LEU A 65 -4.96 45.66 41.64
N ASP A 66 -3.63 45.81 41.73
CA ASP A 66 -2.77 45.94 40.57
C ASP A 66 -2.78 44.61 39.80
N VAL A 67 -3.80 44.39 38.98
CA VAL A 67 -3.86 43.30 37.99
C VAL A 67 -2.75 43.48 36.92
N SER A 68 -1.94 44.54 37.03
CA SER A 68 -0.81 44.87 36.15
C SER A 68 0.56 44.48 36.71
N ARG A 69 0.68 44.01 37.97
CA ARG A 69 1.92 43.37 38.43
C ARG A 69 1.87 41.88 38.10
N ILE A 70 2.09 41.59 36.83
CA ILE A 70 2.63 40.29 36.47
C ILE A 70 3.96 40.19 37.23
N ASP A 71 4.07 39.24 38.16
CA ASP A 71 5.31 39.01 38.89
C ASP A 71 6.44 38.70 37.91
N VAL A 72 7.49 39.52 37.91
CA VAL A 72 8.64 39.39 37.00
C VAL A 72 9.29 38.01 37.19
N GLY A 73 9.25 37.46 38.40
CA GLY A 73 9.71 36.10 38.70
C GLY A 73 8.91 35.03 37.95
N SER A 74 7.58 35.10 38.00
CA SER A 74 6.70 34.18 37.27
C SER A 74 6.88 34.26 35.74
N LEU A 75 7.08 35.45 35.18
CA LEU A 75 7.40 35.59 33.74
C LEU A 75 8.78 35.00 33.39
N GLN A 76 9.76 35.20 34.26
CA GLN A 76 11.10 34.64 34.06
C GLN A 76 11.07 33.10 34.09
N GLU A 77 10.32 32.50 35.02
CA GLU A 77 10.14 31.04 35.10
C GLU A 77 9.46 30.49 33.84
N GLN A 78 8.42 31.17 33.34
CA GLN A 78 7.77 30.78 32.08
C GLN A 78 8.73 30.89 30.89
N LEU A 79 9.53 31.95 30.82
CA LEU A 79 10.53 32.16 29.77
C LEU A 79 11.61 31.06 29.80
N ASP A 80 12.14 30.75 30.98
CA ASP A 80 13.16 29.73 31.16
C ASP A 80 12.64 28.34 30.79
N ASN A 81 11.40 28.02 31.18
CA ASN A 81 10.75 26.77 30.82
C ASN A 81 10.54 26.66 29.29
N VAL A 82 10.06 27.72 28.63
CA VAL A 82 9.88 27.73 27.18
C VAL A 82 11.23 27.62 26.46
N GLN A 83 12.27 28.30 26.93
CA GLN A 83 13.62 28.18 26.36
C GLN A 83 14.19 26.77 26.51
N LEU A 84 13.95 26.11 27.65
CA LEU A 84 14.36 24.73 27.84
C LEU A 84 13.62 23.79 26.88
N GLN A 85 12.29 23.95 26.76
CA GLN A 85 11.48 23.15 25.82
C GLN A 85 11.95 23.35 24.38
N LEU A 86 12.27 24.58 23.98
CA LEU A 86 12.78 24.90 22.66
C LEU A 86 14.11 24.21 22.38
N LYS A 87 15.08 24.26 23.32
CA LYS A 87 16.35 23.52 23.21
C LYS A 87 16.17 22.01 23.09
N VAL A 88 15.21 21.43 23.82
CA VAL A 88 14.91 19.99 23.73
C VAL A 88 14.36 19.66 22.34
N LYS A 89 13.40 20.46 21.85
CA LYS A 89 12.79 20.28 20.52
C LYS A 89 13.81 20.46 19.39
N GLU A 90 14.74 21.40 19.50
CA GLU A 90 15.84 21.56 18.55
C GLU A 90 16.72 20.30 18.48
N LYS A 91 17.06 19.71 19.64
CA LYS A 91 17.83 18.45 19.67
C LYS A 91 17.06 17.27 19.10
N GLU A 92 15.76 17.16 19.39
CA GLU A 92 14.88 16.13 18.81
C GLU A 92 14.76 16.28 17.28
N LEU A 93 14.64 17.52 16.80
CA LEU A 93 14.58 17.83 15.38
C LEU A 93 15.90 17.46 14.69
N GLN A 94 17.04 17.80 15.29
CA GLN A 94 18.36 17.44 14.78
C GLN A 94 18.54 15.91 14.70
N LYS A 95 18.13 15.18 15.75
CA LYS A 95 18.18 13.72 15.77
C LYS A 95 17.31 13.12 14.66
N SER A 96 16.09 13.62 14.50
CA SER A 96 15.17 13.17 13.46
C SER A 96 15.71 13.45 12.06
N ALA A 97 16.30 14.63 11.84
CA ALA A 97 16.92 15.01 10.57
C ALA A 97 18.10 14.08 10.21
N ASN A 98 18.96 13.75 11.18
CA ASN A 98 20.05 12.79 10.97
C ASN A 98 19.52 11.40 10.63
N GLN A 99 18.51 10.92 11.36
CA GLN A 99 17.90 9.62 11.09
C GLN A 99 17.28 9.55 9.68
N ILE A 100 16.59 10.61 9.25
CA ILE A 100 16.05 10.71 7.88
C ILE A 100 17.17 10.65 6.84
N LYS A 101 18.30 11.31 7.09
CA LYS A 101 19.46 11.30 6.18
C LYS A 101 20.01 9.89 6.03
N ASP A 102 20.21 9.16 7.14
CA ASP A 102 20.73 7.80 7.13
C ASP A 102 19.74 6.82 6.46
N SER A 103 18.45 6.96 6.74
CA SER A 103 17.39 6.19 6.07
C SER A 103 17.35 6.45 4.56
N LYS A 104 17.53 7.69 4.10
CA LYS A 104 17.60 8.00 2.66
C LYS A 104 18.82 7.38 1.99
N GLU A 105 19.96 7.36 2.66
CA GLU A 105 21.17 6.76 2.09
C GLU A 105 21.05 5.25 1.95
N THR A 106 20.50 4.58 2.97
CA THR A 106 20.21 3.13 2.92
C THR A 106 19.17 2.80 1.85
N GLN A 107 18.11 3.60 1.73
CA GLN A 107 17.11 3.46 0.65
C GLN A 107 17.76 3.55 -0.74
N LYS A 108 18.67 4.52 -0.95
CA LYS A 108 19.39 4.68 -2.23
C LYS A 108 20.28 3.47 -2.55
N LYS A 109 20.93 2.88 -1.53
CA LYS A 109 21.73 1.65 -1.70
C LYS A 109 20.83 0.47 -2.07
N CYS A 110 19.71 0.29 -1.37
CA CYS A 110 18.72 -0.76 -1.66
C CYS A 110 18.17 -0.66 -3.08
N MET A 111 17.76 0.54 -3.52
CA MET A 111 17.27 0.77 -4.88
C MET A 111 18.28 0.37 -5.97
N LYS A 112 19.57 0.68 -5.78
CA LYS A 112 20.61 0.27 -6.74
C LYS A 112 20.74 -1.25 -6.81
N THR A 113 20.67 -1.94 -5.68
CA THR A 113 20.72 -3.41 -5.63
C THR A 113 19.52 -4.02 -6.34
N ILE A 114 18.31 -3.51 -6.08
CA ILE A 114 17.09 -3.99 -6.74
C ILE A 114 17.20 -3.83 -8.26
N ALA A 115 17.59 -2.66 -8.75
CA ALA A 115 17.75 -2.42 -10.19
C ALA A 115 18.78 -3.38 -10.83
N GLY A 116 19.86 -3.72 -10.11
CA GLY A 116 20.83 -4.71 -10.55
C GLY A 116 20.21 -6.12 -10.65
N LEU A 117 19.51 -6.55 -9.60
CA LEU A 117 18.84 -7.86 -9.56
C LEU A 117 17.75 -7.99 -10.63
N GLU A 118 17.00 -6.92 -10.90
CA GLU A 118 15.98 -6.89 -11.95
C GLU A 118 16.61 -7.11 -13.34
N LYS A 119 17.74 -6.46 -13.62
CA LYS A 119 18.47 -6.64 -14.87
C LYS A 119 18.97 -8.07 -15.04
N ASP A 120 19.54 -8.65 -13.98
CA ASP A 120 20.00 -10.03 -13.99
C ASP A 120 18.84 -11.02 -14.20
N LEU A 121 17.69 -10.75 -13.56
CA LEU A 121 16.49 -11.57 -13.71
C LEU A 121 15.91 -11.48 -15.12
N GLN A 122 15.91 -10.31 -15.75
CA GLN A 122 15.54 -10.14 -17.16
C GLN A 122 16.47 -10.94 -18.07
N SER A 123 17.79 -10.87 -17.85
CA SER A 123 18.76 -11.65 -18.64
C SER A 123 18.53 -13.15 -18.48
N LYS A 124 18.28 -13.62 -17.26
CA LYS A 124 18.00 -15.05 -16.99
C LYS A 124 16.68 -15.48 -17.62
N SER A 125 15.65 -14.65 -17.56
CA SER A 125 14.35 -14.91 -18.19
C SER A 125 14.49 -15.08 -19.70
N PHE A 126 15.25 -14.19 -20.35
CA PHE A 126 15.55 -14.31 -21.79
C PHE A 126 16.26 -15.63 -22.13
N LEU A 127 17.27 -16.02 -21.33
CA LEU A 127 17.97 -17.29 -21.53
C LEU A 127 17.02 -18.50 -21.38
N ILE A 128 16.14 -18.50 -20.37
CA ILE A 128 15.16 -19.56 -20.16
C ILE A 128 14.23 -19.69 -21.38
N LEU A 129 13.75 -18.58 -21.94
CA LEU A 129 12.93 -18.59 -23.14
C LEU A 129 13.67 -19.19 -24.34
N ASN A 130 14.94 -18.82 -24.53
CA ASN A 130 15.77 -19.36 -25.59
C ASN A 130 15.98 -20.89 -25.43
N TYR A 131 16.32 -21.34 -24.23
CA TYR A 131 16.50 -22.76 -23.95
C TYR A 131 15.19 -23.56 -24.09
N ALA A 132 14.04 -22.97 -23.74
CA ALA A 132 12.74 -23.58 -23.93
C ALA A 132 12.44 -23.78 -25.43
N GLU A 133 12.68 -22.77 -26.26
CA GLU A 133 12.49 -22.86 -27.70
C GLU A 133 13.45 -23.88 -28.34
N LYS A 134 14.72 -23.89 -27.89
CA LYS A 134 15.70 -24.90 -28.33
C LYS A 134 15.26 -26.31 -27.98
N THR A 135 14.73 -26.53 -26.78
CA THR A 135 14.19 -27.83 -26.35
C THR A 135 13.05 -28.27 -27.25
N LYS A 136 12.10 -27.37 -27.55
CA LYS A 136 10.98 -27.65 -28.47
C LYS A 136 11.44 -28.01 -29.88
N MET A 137 12.48 -27.34 -30.39
CA MET A 137 13.07 -27.66 -31.69
C MET A 137 13.75 -29.04 -31.68
N LEU A 138 14.45 -29.40 -30.60
CA LEU A 138 15.05 -30.73 -30.47
C LEU A 138 13.99 -31.82 -30.37
N GLU A 139 12.89 -31.59 -29.65
CA GLU A 139 11.77 -32.53 -29.58
C GLU A 139 11.14 -32.80 -30.95
N SER A 140 10.99 -31.78 -31.80
CA SER A 140 10.47 -31.96 -33.15
C SER A 140 11.45 -32.73 -34.05
N GLN A 141 12.77 -32.47 -33.90
CA GLN A 141 13.81 -33.24 -34.60
C GLN A 141 13.81 -34.71 -34.19
N VAL A 142 13.71 -35.02 -32.89
CA VAL A 142 13.63 -36.40 -32.40
C VAL A 142 12.43 -37.13 -32.99
N LYS A 143 11.25 -36.49 -33.04
CA LYS A 143 10.05 -37.05 -33.68
C LYS A 143 10.26 -37.33 -35.16
N ALA A 144 10.91 -36.42 -35.88
CA ALA A 144 11.24 -36.61 -37.30
C ALA A 144 12.21 -37.79 -37.51
N MET A 145 13.24 -37.90 -36.67
CA MET A 145 14.18 -39.03 -36.71
C MET A 145 13.48 -40.36 -36.43
N ASP A 146 12.56 -40.41 -35.48
CA ASP A 146 11.79 -41.63 -35.19
C ASP A 146 10.91 -42.06 -36.36
N ASN A 147 10.29 -41.10 -37.08
CA ASN A 147 9.51 -41.39 -38.26
C ASN A 147 10.38 -41.95 -39.40
N LEU A 148 11.51 -41.30 -39.69
CA LEU A 148 12.48 -41.79 -40.69
C LEU A 148 13.05 -43.15 -40.31
N ARG A 149 13.23 -43.43 -39.02
CA ARG A 149 13.69 -44.74 -38.53
C ARG A 149 12.65 -45.84 -38.77
N LYS A 150 11.37 -45.54 -38.59
CA LYS A 150 10.27 -46.47 -38.90
C LYS A 150 10.18 -46.74 -40.41
N GLU A 151 10.29 -45.70 -41.23
CA GLU A 151 10.28 -45.82 -42.68
C GLU A 151 11.47 -46.64 -43.19
N ASN A 152 12.68 -46.38 -42.69
CA ASN A 152 13.86 -47.19 -43.00
C ASN A 152 13.67 -48.67 -42.64
N LYS A 153 13.07 -48.97 -41.49
CA LYS A 153 12.74 -50.36 -41.12
C LYS A 153 11.77 -50.99 -42.12
N ASN A 154 10.74 -50.24 -42.54
CA ASN A 154 9.74 -50.74 -43.49
C ASN A 154 10.34 -50.96 -44.88
N LEU A 155 11.12 -50.00 -45.39
CA LEU A 155 11.83 -50.13 -46.67
C LEU A 155 12.79 -51.31 -46.65
N LYS A 156 13.48 -51.55 -45.53
CA LYS A 156 14.37 -52.71 -45.37
C LYS A 156 13.60 -54.03 -45.46
N LEU A 157 12.46 -54.15 -44.79
CA LEU A 157 11.58 -55.32 -44.92
C LEU A 157 11.08 -55.51 -46.37
N GLN A 158 10.79 -54.43 -47.09
CA GLN A 158 10.38 -54.51 -48.50
C GLN A 158 11.53 -54.99 -49.40
N ILE A 159 12.75 -54.51 -49.17
CA ILE A 159 13.95 -54.97 -49.89
C ILE A 159 14.18 -56.45 -49.63
N ASP A 160 14.18 -56.88 -48.36
CA ASP A 160 14.37 -58.28 -47.99
C ASP A 160 13.33 -59.20 -48.67
N ALA A 161 12.07 -58.74 -48.77
CA ALA A 161 11.01 -59.46 -49.47
C ALA A 161 11.25 -59.53 -51.00
N MET A 162 11.68 -58.44 -51.63
CA MET A 162 12.02 -58.41 -53.05
C MET A 162 13.24 -59.29 -53.37
N GLU A 163 14.25 -59.30 -52.51
CA GLU A 163 15.41 -60.20 -52.63
C GLU A 163 14.99 -61.67 -52.52
N GLY A 164 14.07 -62.00 -51.59
CA GLY A 164 13.45 -63.33 -51.49
C GLY A 164 12.72 -63.77 -52.77
N ILE A 165 11.96 -62.86 -53.38
CA ILE A 165 11.28 -63.12 -54.67
C ILE A 165 12.30 -63.29 -55.81
N ASN A 166 13.33 -62.45 -55.88
CA ASN A 166 14.33 -62.51 -56.94
C ASN A 166 15.18 -63.80 -56.86
N THR A 167 15.54 -64.22 -55.64
CA THR A 167 16.21 -65.50 -55.42
C THR A 167 15.34 -66.67 -55.87
N LEU A 168 14.05 -66.68 -55.56
CA LEU A 168 13.11 -67.69 -56.07
C LEU A 168 13.05 -67.71 -57.62
N LEU A 169 12.96 -66.54 -58.26
CA LEU A 169 12.88 -66.42 -59.73
C LEU A 169 14.18 -66.79 -60.47
N THR A 170 15.34 -66.65 -59.80
CA THR A 170 16.66 -66.95 -60.38
C THR A 170 17.19 -68.33 -59.98
N SER A 171 16.57 -68.98 -59.00
CA SER A 171 16.94 -70.30 -58.53
C SER A 171 16.52 -71.41 -59.51
N THR A 172 17.35 -72.42 -59.67
CA THR A 172 17.00 -73.61 -60.47
C THR A 172 16.05 -74.52 -59.69
N MET A 173 15.30 -75.42 -60.36
CA MET A 173 14.29 -76.31 -59.72
C MET A 173 14.77 -77.00 -58.43
N SER A 174 16.07 -77.32 -58.33
CA SER A 174 16.67 -77.98 -57.16
C SER A 174 16.76 -77.10 -55.90
N ASP A 175 16.74 -75.77 -56.06
CA ASP A 175 16.89 -74.82 -54.96
C ASP A 175 15.53 -74.43 -54.37
N ALA A 176 14.48 -74.34 -55.20
CA ALA A 176 13.10 -74.16 -54.77
C ALA A 176 12.60 -75.32 -53.86
N GLU A 177 13.02 -76.55 -54.15
CA GLU A 177 12.71 -77.73 -53.32
C GLU A 177 13.35 -77.65 -51.92
N LYS A 178 14.55 -77.07 -51.79
CA LYS A 178 15.21 -76.89 -50.49
C LYS A 178 14.59 -75.77 -49.66
N MET A 179 14.09 -74.71 -50.30
CA MET A 179 13.40 -73.61 -49.60
C MET A 179 12.05 -74.06 -49.02
N LEU A 180 11.31 -74.93 -49.73
CA LEU A 180 10.07 -75.54 -49.24
C LEU A 180 10.28 -76.49 -48.05
N GLN A 181 11.48 -77.07 -47.90
CA GLN A 181 11.81 -77.91 -46.75
C GLN A 181 12.19 -77.12 -45.49
N ASN A 182 12.70 -75.89 -45.65
CA ASN A 182 13.20 -75.08 -44.54
C ASN A 182 12.17 -74.06 -44.03
N GLU A 183 11.16 -73.68 -44.81
CA GLU A 183 10.17 -72.68 -44.40
C GLU A 183 8.88 -73.33 -43.88
N SER A 184 8.60 -73.14 -42.57
CA SER A 184 7.50 -73.81 -41.87
C SER A 184 6.23 -72.94 -41.69
N ASP A 185 6.26 -71.66 -42.08
CA ASP A 185 5.11 -70.76 -41.93
C ASP A 185 4.10 -70.91 -43.09
N PRO A 186 2.87 -71.43 -42.84
CA PRO A 186 1.87 -71.68 -43.87
C PRO A 186 1.43 -70.43 -44.64
N LYS A 187 1.53 -69.24 -44.03
CA LYS A 187 1.11 -67.98 -44.68
C LYS A 187 2.11 -67.56 -45.74
N ILE A 188 3.41 -67.66 -45.44
CA ILE A 188 4.50 -67.32 -46.36
C ILE A 188 4.46 -68.26 -47.58
N LEU A 189 4.28 -69.55 -47.34
CA LEU A 189 4.12 -70.57 -48.39
C LEU A 189 2.92 -70.29 -49.31
N SER A 190 1.77 -69.85 -48.76
CA SER A 190 0.57 -69.53 -49.55
C SER A 190 0.77 -68.35 -50.51
N VAL A 191 1.55 -67.35 -50.09
CA VAL A 191 1.88 -66.17 -50.91
C VAL A 191 2.87 -66.55 -52.01
N TRP A 192 3.86 -67.40 -51.71
CA TRP A 192 4.81 -67.90 -52.71
C TRP A 192 4.12 -68.70 -53.82
N VAL A 193 3.21 -69.61 -53.45
CA VAL A 193 2.43 -70.41 -54.40
C VAL A 193 1.53 -69.53 -55.27
N ALA A 194 0.90 -68.50 -54.70
CA ALA A 194 0.07 -67.57 -55.47
C ALA A 194 0.89 -66.75 -56.48
N THR A 195 2.14 -66.42 -56.15
CA THR A 195 3.03 -65.61 -57.00
C THR A 195 3.63 -66.42 -58.15
N LEU A 196 3.93 -67.70 -57.92
CA LEU A 196 4.44 -68.63 -58.93
C LEU A 196 3.37 -69.14 -59.92
N LYS A 197 2.09 -68.82 -59.68
CA LYS A 197 0.95 -69.30 -60.48
C LYS A 197 0.56 -68.37 -61.64
N ARG A 198 1.33 -67.31 -61.89
CA ARG A 198 1.27 -66.48 -63.10
C ARG A 198 2.43 -66.81 -64.01
#